data_AF-A0A157ZPA7-F1
#
_entry.id   AF-A0A157ZPA7-F1
#
_cell.length_a   1.000
_cell.length_b   1.000
_cell.length_c   1.000
_cell.angle_alpha   90.00
_cell.angle_beta   90.00
_cell.angle_gamma   90.00
#
_symmetry.space_group_name_H-M   'P 1'
#
loop_
_entity.id
_entity.type
_entity.pdbx_description
1 polymer ?
#
loop_
_entity_poly.entity_id
_entity_poly.type
_entity_poly.pdbx_seq_one_letter_code
_entity_poly.pdbx_strand_id
1 'polypeptide(L)'
;MTRAIKQAGALALTLTASSLAHAGLDCGGSRGGWRMQTSDSWTGSDKLAHMAVSAPFGALGGYLTRDSEHPIVYGTLIGTGPGLVKEIVDGTCRTDGFSYKDLAADALGAWIGASVTHWAITYQRSPHGMTVGLSYRDRF
;
A
#
# COMPACT_ATOMS: atom_id res chain seq x y z
N MET A 1 -13.27 14.55 13.19
CA MET A 1 -11.94 14.07 12.70
C MET A 1 -10.88 14.94 13.34
N THR A 2 -10.09 14.42 14.28
CA THR A 2 -9.03 15.17 14.96
C THR A 2 -7.84 15.40 14.03
N ARG A 3 -7.19 16.57 14.13
CA ARG A 3 -6.03 16.97 13.30
C ARG A 3 -4.93 15.90 13.24
N ALA A 4 -4.72 15.17 14.34
CA ALA A 4 -3.71 14.11 14.44
C ALA A 4 -3.89 12.97 13.42
N ILE A 5 -5.13 12.58 13.11
CA ILE A 5 -5.40 11.53 12.11
C ILE A 5 -5.15 12.05 10.70
N LYS A 6 -5.51 13.31 10.44
CA LYS A 6 -5.19 13.96 9.16
C LYS A 6 -3.68 14.11 8.98
N GLN A 7 -2.95 14.36 10.07
CA GLN A 7 -1.49 14.47 10.07
C GLN A 7 -0.79 13.11 9.94
N ALA A 8 -1.26 12.06 10.62
CA ALA A 8 -0.74 10.71 10.47
C ALA A 8 -1.05 10.11 9.10
N GLY A 9 -2.25 10.35 8.57
CA GLY A 9 -2.61 10.01 7.19
C GLY A 9 -1.78 10.80 6.17
N ALA A 10 -1.54 12.09 6.40
CA ALA A 10 -0.65 12.89 5.57
C ALA A 10 0.81 12.43 5.67
N LEU A 11 1.27 12.01 6.85
CA LEU A 11 2.62 11.48 7.07
C LEU A 11 2.82 10.12 6.41
N ALA A 12 1.82 9.23 6.51
CA ALA A 12 1.79 7.98 5.77
C ALA A 12 1.81 8.26 4.27
N LEU A 13 0.97 9.19 3.77
CA LEU A 13 0.97 9.61 2.38
C LEU A 13 2.31 10.19 1.93
N THR A 14 2.95 11.07 2.72
CA THR A 14 4.23 11.70 2.35
C THR A 14 5.39 10.72 2.43
N LEU A 15 5.43 9.84 3.45
CA LEU A 15 6.40 8.75 3.51
C LEU A 15 6.24 7.82 2.31
N THR A 16 5.01 7.46 1.95
CA THR A 16 4.76 6.60 0.77
C THR A 16 5.02 7.28 -0.57
N ALA A 17 4.73 8.58 -0.70
CA ALA A 17 5.09 9.34 -1.90
C ALA A 17 6.62 9.42 -2.07
N SER A 18 7.35 9.44 -0.95
CA SER A 18 8.81 9.36 -0.93
C SER A 18 9.31 7.97 -1.35
N SER A 19 8.61 6.89 -0.99
CA SER A 19 8.96 5.52 -1.42
C SER A 19 8.57 5.21 -2.86
N LEU A 20 7.46 5.75 -3.37
CA LEU A 20 7.11 5.69 -4.79
C LEU A 20 8.17 6.39 -5.67
N ALA A 21 8.85 7.41 -5.14
CA ALA A 21 10.01 8.01 -5.79
C ALA A 21 11.24 7.07 -5.82
N HIS A 22 11.34 6.09 -4.91
CA HIS A 22 12.43 5.10 -4.87
C HIS A 22 12.11 3.80 -5.62
N ALA A 23 10.84 3.46 -5.83
CA ALA A 23 10.43 2.32 -6.66
C ALA A 23 10.56 2.61 -8.18
N GLY A 24 11.05 3.81 -8.55
CA GLY A 24 11.38 4.19 -9.92
C GLY A 24 10.16 4.25 -10.84
N LEU A 25 9.72 5.45 -11.21
CA LEU A 25 8.96 5.63 -12.44
C LEU A 25 9.98 5.88 -13.56
N ASP A 26 10.68 4.82 -14.00
CA ASP A 26 11.74 4.94 -15.02
C ASP A 26 11.16 4.90 -16.43
N CYS A 27 10.34 5.90 -16.72
CA CYS A 27 9.85 6.19 -18.04
C CYS A 27 10.77 7.25 -18.64
N GLY A 28 11.94 6.83 -19.13
CA GLY A 28 13.00 7.68 -19.71
C GLY A 28 12.55 8.58 -20.87
N GLY A 29 11.75 9.61 -20.56
CA GLY A 29 11.20 10.62 -21.45
C GLY A 29 10.22 10.14 -22.54
N SER A 30 10.08 8.83 -22.77
CA SER A 30 9.38 8.31 -23.95
C SER A 30 8.33 7.26 -23.60
N ARG A 31 7.06 7.58 -23.89
CA ARG A 31 5.96 6.60 -23.88
C ARG A 31 5.92 5.84 -25.21
N GLY A 32 5.62 4.55 -25.14
CA GLY A 32 5.47 3.64 -26.27
C GLY A 32 4.07 3.05 -26.34
N GLY A 33 3.89 2.02 -27.17
CA GLY A 33 2.69 1.16 -27.09
C GLY A 33 2.68 0.35 -25.79
N TRP A 34 1.54 -0.29 -25.49
CA TRP A 34 1.39 -1.11 -24.29
C TRP A 34 2.33 -2.33 -24.31
N ARG A 35 3.08 -2.56 -23.24
CA ARG A 35 4.00 -3.70 -23.08
C ARG A 35 3.73 -4.44 -21.77
N MET A 36 3.79 -5.77 -21.84
CA MET A 36 3.78 -6.65 -20.67
C MET A 36 5.21 -7.14 -20.39
N GLN A 37 5.64 -7.03 -19.15
CA GLN A 37 6.89 -7.58 -18.64
C GLN A 37 6.62 -9.01 -18.14
N THR A 38 7.10 -10.01 -18.88
CA THR A 38 6.86 -11.43 -18.55
C THR A 38 8.13 -12.17 -18.12
N SER A 39 9.30 -11.64 -18.46
CA SER A 39 10.61 -12.25 -18.23
C SER A 39 11.28 -11.87 -16.90
N ASP A 40 10.66 -10.99 -16.11
CA ASP A 40 11.15 -10.60 -14.79
C ASP A 40 11.05 -11.75 -13.78
N SER A 41 11.77 -11.65 -12.66
CA SER A 41 11.80 -12.70 -11.63
C SER A 41 10.64 -12.54 -10.66
N TRP A 42 10.15 -13.64 -10.07
CA TRP A 42 9.19 -13.60 -8.94
C TRP A 42 9.84 -13.17 -7.61
N THR A 43 11.17 -13.21 -7.55
CA THR A 43 11.95 -12.91 -6.35
C THR A 43 13.08 -11.94 -6.69
N GLY A 44 13.41 -11.06 -5.75
CA GLY A 44 14.43 -10.05 -5.95
C GLY A 44 14.24 -8.84 -5.04
N SER A 45 15.23 -7.95 -5.04
CA SER A 45 15.17 -6.69 -4.29
C SER A 45 14.10 -5.74 -4.84
N ASP A 46 13.79 -5.83 -6.13
CA ASP A 46 12.70 -5.11 -6.79
C ASP A 46 11.34 -5.53 -6.21
N LYS A 47 11.05 -6.83 -6.16
CA LYS A 47 9.79 -7.37 -5.61
C LYS A 47 9.66 -7.04 -4.12
N LEU A 48 10.76 -7.09 -3.38
CA LEU A 48 10.79 -6.67 -1.99
C LEU A 48 10.46 -5.18 -1.83
N ALA A 49 10.94 -4.33 -2.74
CA ALA A 49 10.63 -2.90 -2.72
C ALA A 49 9.13 -2.66 -2.96
N HIS A 50 8.52 -3.28 -3.97
CA HIS A 50 7.07 -3.23 -4.22
C HIS A 50 6.26 -3.62 -2.97
N MET A 51 6.59 -4.78 -2.40
CA MET A 51 5.95 -5.24 -1.16
C MET A 51 6.12 -4.25 0.01
N ALA A 52 7.34 -3.76 0.24
CA ALA A 52 7.63 -2.86 1.36
C ALA A 52 6.95 -1.49 1.20
N VAL A 53 6.93 -0.94 -0.01
CA VAL A 53 6.27 0.34 -0.33
C VAL A 53 4.76 0.23 -0.25
N SER A 54 4.20 -0.93 -0.59
CA SER A 54 2.76 -1.16 -0.57
C SER A 54 2.19 -1.42 0.83
N ALA A 55 3.01 -1.84 1.80
CA ALA A 55 2.53 -2.11 3.16
C ALA A 55 1.90 -0.89 3.87
N PRO A 56 2.51 0.31 3.90
CA PRO A 56 1.86 1.48 4.50
C PRO A 56 0.54 1.86 3.82
N PHE A 57 0.39 1.64 2.50
CA PHE A 57 -0.86 1.89 1.80
C PHE A 57 -1.96 0.91 2.22
N GLY A 58 -1.62 -0.37 2.34
CA GLY A 58 -2.49 -1.38 2.93
C GLY A 58 -2.92 -1.05 4.36
N ALA A 59 -1.99 -0.56 5.17
CA ALA A 59 -2.28 -0.12 6.54
C ALA A 59 -3.28 1.05 6.56
N LEU A 60 -3.07 2.05 5.71
CA LEU A 60 -4.02 3.15 5.55
C LEU A 60 -5.38 2.66 5.07
N GLY A 61 -5.42 1.78 4.08
CA GLY A 61 -6.64 1.15 3.59
C GLY A 61 -7.39 0.40 4.70
N GLY A 62 -6.68 -0.41 5.49
CA GLY A 62 -7.23 -1.14 6.63
C GLY A 62 -7.80 -0.20 7.69
N TYR A 63 -7.13 0.93 7.95
CA TYR A 63 -7.65 1.96 8.85
C TYR A 63 -8.92 2.63 8.33
N LEU A 64 -8.99 2.93 7.03
CA LEU A 64 -10.15 3.56 6.39
C LEU A 64 -11.36 2.62 6.36
N THR A 65 -11.11 1.31 6.22
CA THR A 65 -12.14 0.28 6.06
C THR A 65 -12.43 -0.48 7.36
N ARG A 66 -11.86 -0.06 8.49
CA ARG A 66 -11.95 -0.74 9.80
C ARG A 66 -13.37 -1.07 10.26
N ASP A 67 -14.36 -0.25 9.90
CA ASP A 67 -15.76 -0.38 10.31
C ASP A 67 -16.59 -1.18 9.26
N SER A 68 -15.95 -1.76 8.25
CA SER A 68 -16.60 -2.58 7.22
C SER A 68 -16.68 -4.07 7.61
N GLU A 69 -17.43 -4.86 6.84
CA GLU A 69 -17.52 -6.31 7.05
C GLU A 69 -16.19 -7.03 6.83
N HIS A 70 -15.32 -6.51 5.95
CA HIS A 70 -14.06 -7.14 5.55
C HIS A 70 -12.91 -6.12 5.47
N PRO A 71 -12.46 -5.56 6.62
CA PRO A 71 -11.47 -4.48 6.67
C PRO A 71 -10.12 -4.85 6.07
N ILE A 72 -9.68 -6.10 6.22
CA ILE A 72 -8.42 -6.57 5.61
C ILE A 72 -8.56 -6.60 4.08
N VAL A 73 -9.67 -7.13 3.55
CA VAL A 73 -9.89 -7.28 2.10
C VAL A 73 -10.00 -5.90 1.46
N TYR A 74 -10.88 -5.05 1.96
CA TYR A 74 -11.06 -3.72 1.38
C TYR A 74 -9.83 -2.82 1.60
N GLY A 75 -9.16 -2.97 2.74
CA GLY A 75 -7.91 -2.28 2.99
C GLY A 75 -6.78 -2.70 2.04
N THR A 76 -6.69 -4.00 1.72
CA THR A 76 -5.77 -4.52 0.71
C THR A 76 -6.08 -3.93 -0.66
N LEU A 77 -7.34 -3.97 -1.10
CA LEU A 77 -7.75 -3.45 -2.41
C LEU A 77 -7.42 -1.96 -2.58
N ILE A 78 -7.72 -1.14 -1.56
CA ILE A 78 -7.35 0.28 -1.55
C ILE A 78 -5.83 0.44 -1.57
N GLY A 79 -5.13 -0.36 -0.76
CA GLY A 79 -3.68 -0.31 -0.61
C GLY A 79 -2.90 -0.72 -1.86
N THR A 80 -3.44 -1.63 -2.69
CA THR A 80 -2.83 -2.05 -3.96
C THR A 80 -2.96 -0.98 -5.05
N GLY A 81 -3.90 -0.04 -4.91
CA GLY A 81 -4.20 0.98 -5.92
C GLY A 81 -2.96 1.73 -6.45
N PRO A 82 -2.09 2.28 -5.60
CA PRO A 82 -0.86 2.94 -6.04
C PRO A 82 0.08 2.05 -6.88
N GLY A 83 0.27 0.79 -6.48
CA GLY A 83 1.07 -0.19 -7.24
C GLY A 83 0.46 -0.50 -8.60
N LEU A 84 -0.86 -0.71 -8.66
CA LEU A 84 -1.59 -0.87 -9.92
C LEU A 84 -1.40 0.33 -10.85
N VAL A 85 -1.45 1.55 -10.32
CA VAL A 85 -1.24 2.77 -11.12
C VAL A 85 0.20 2.82 -11.64
N LYS A 86 1.21 2.46 -10.83
CA LYS A 86 2.61 2.36 -11.27
C LYS A 86 2.74 1.37 -12.43
N GLU A 87 2.26 0.14 -12.27
CA GLU A 87 2.38 -0.88 -13.32
C GLU A 87 1.65 -0.50 -14.61
N ILE A 88 0.50 0.19 -14.51
CA ILE A 88 -0.19 0.76 -15.69
C ILE A 88 0.68 1.80 -16.39
N VAL A 89 1.35 2.68 -15.64
CA VAL A 89 2.28 3.67 -16.21
C VAL A 89 3.46 2.96 -16.86
N ASP A 90 4.08 2.00 -16.19
CA ASP A 90 5.23 1.23 -16.71
C ASP A 90 4.85 0.45 -17.97
N GLY A 91 3.62 -0.07 -18.04
CA GLY A 91 3.03 -0.66 -19.25
C GLY A 91 3.00 0.28 -20.47
N THR A 92 3.03 1.59 -20.27
CA THR A 92 3.12 2.59 -21.36
C THR A 92 4.56 3.02 -21.68
N CYS A 93 5.56 2.54 -20.95
CA CYS A 93 6.94 3.00 -21.07
C CYS A 93 7.73 2.13 -22.06
N ARG A 94 8.65 2.75 -22.81
CA ARG A 94 9.43 2.01 -23.83
C ARG A 94 10.51 1.11 -23.21
N THR A 95 11.03 1.54 -22.08
CA THR A 95 12.13 0.93 -21.33
C THR A 95 11.65 -0.12 -20.33
N ASP A 96 10.35 -0.14 -20.04
CA ASP A 96 9.75 -1.04 -19.05
C ASP A 96 8.45 -1.67 -19.58
N GLY A 97 7.69 -2.35 -18.72
CA GLY A 97 6.38 -2.89 -19.04
C GLY A 97 5.57 -3.23 -17.80
N PHE A 98 4.27 -3.41 -17.97
CA PHE A 98 3.38 -3.82 -16.88
C PHE A 98 3.81 -5.20 -16.38
N SER A 99 4.13 -5.31 -15.10
CA SER A 99 4.52 -6.55 -14.46
C SER A 99 3.44 -7.01 -13.49
N TYR A 100 2.78 -8.11 -13.83
CA TYR A 100 1.81 -8.74 -12.93
C TYR A 100 2.49 -9.33 -11.67
N LYS A 101 3.80 -9.58 -11.72
CA LYS A 101 4.58 -10.07 -10.58
C LYS A 101 4.87 -8.96 -9.59
N ASP A 102 5.16 -7.75 -10.08
CA ASP A 102 5.30 -6.54 -9.24
C ASP A 102 3.96 -6.17 -8.62
N LEU A 103 2.88 -6.19 -9.40
CA LEU A 103 1.52 -5.98 -8.87
C LEU A 103 1.15 -7.02 -7.79
N ALA A 104 1.59 -8.28 -7.93
CA ALA A 104 1.38 -9.31 -6.91
C ALA A 104 2.18 -9.00 -5.63
N ALA A 105 3.42 -8.51 -5.76
CA ALA A 105 4.22 -8.06 -4.62
C ALA A 105 3.58 -6.86 -3.92
N ASP A 106 3.02 -5.90 -4.69
CA ASP A 106 2.26 -4.78 -4.15
C ASP A 106 1.01 -5.24 -3.40
N ALA A 107 0.25 -6.18 -3.95
CA ALA A 107 -0.91 -6.76 -3.29
C ALA A 107 -0.54 -7.48 -1.99
N LEU A 108 0.57 -8.23 -1.98
CA LEU A 108 1.08 -8.89 -0.78
C LEU A 108 1.48 -7.88 0.30
N GLY A 109 2.20 -6.82 -0.08
CA GLY A 109 2.57 -5.73 0.80
C GLY A 109 1.34 -5.07 1.43
N ALA A 110 0.38 -4.67 0.60
CA ALA A 110 -0.87 -4.07 1.05
C ALA A 110 -1.65 -5.00 1.99
N TRP A 111 -1.68 -6.30 1.70
CA TRP A 111 -2.33 -7.27 2.57
C TRP A 111 -1.65 -7.37 3.96
N ILE A 112 -0.32 -7.39 4.01
CA ILE A 112 0.44 -7.37 5.27
C ILE A 112 0.09 -6.12 6.07
N GLY A 113 0.12 -4.95 5.44
CA GLY A 113 -0.19 -3.68 6.09
C GLY A 113 -1.61 -3.60 6.64
N ALA A 114 -2.60 -4.04 5.85
CA ALA A 114 -3.99 -4.10 6.25
C ALA A 114 -4.21 -5.08 7.41
N SER A 115 -3.55 -6.24 7.36
CA SER A 115 -3.61 -7.28 8.42
C SER A 115 -3.00 -6.79 9.73
N VAL A 116 -1.81 -6.18 9.68
CA VAL A 116 -1.15 -5.60 10.86
C VAL A 116 -2.01 -4.50 11.46
N THR A 117 -2.60 -3.64 10.64
CA THR A 117 -3.49 -2.57 11.12
C THR A 117 -4.74 -3.11 11.78
N HIS A 118 -5.38 -4.10 11.17
CA HIS A 118 -6.57 -4.75 11.71
C HIS A 118 -6.28 -5.44 13.06
N TRP A 119 -5.09 -6.05 13.19
CA TRP A 119 -4.68 -6.72 14.42
C TRP A 119 -4.24 -5.74 15.53
N ALA A 120 -3.44 -4.72 15.19
CA ALA A 120 -2.76 -3.87 16.15
C ALA A 120 -3.60 -2.67 16.61
N ILE A 121 -4.52 -2.16 15.79
CA ILE A 121 -5.24 -0.92 16.09
C ILE A 121 -6.62 -1.23 16.67
N THR A 122 -6.80 -0.95 17.96
CA THR A 122 -8.12 -0.90 18.59
C THR A 122 -8.70 0.49 18.45
N TYR A 123 -9.93 0.58 17.97
CA TYR A 123 -10.62 1.85 17.75
C TYR A 123 -11.95 1.86 18.50
N GLN A 124 -12.12 2.84 19.40
CA GLN A 124 -13.38 3.05 20.10
C GLN A 124 -13.83 4.50 19.91
N ARG A 125 -15.04 4.66 19.38
CA ARG A 125 -15.67 5.97 19.17
C ARG A 125 -16.84 6.11 20.12
N SER A 126 -16.82 7.13 20.96
CA SER A 126 -17.97 7.51 21.80
C SER A 126 -18.51 8.86 21.34
N PRO A 127 -19.74 9.24 21.74
CA PRO A 127 -20.28 10.58 21.46
C PRO A 127 -19.40 11.73 21.99
N HIS A 128 -18.54 11.44 22.97
CA HIS A 128 -17.71 12.44 23.66
C HIS A 128 -16.22 12.36 23.30
N GLY A 129 -15.81 11.42 22.43
CA GLY A 129 -14.40 11.25 22.12
C GLY A 129 -14.07 10.09 21.19
N MET A 130 -12.80 10.05 20.79
CA MET A 130 -12.25 8.98 19.97
C MET A 130 -10.96 8.51 20.62
N THR A 131 -10.87 7.20 20.87
CA THR A 131 -9.69 6.54 21.42
C THR A 131 -9.07 5.66 20.36
N VAL A 132 -7.78 5.87 20.09
CA VAL A 132 -6.94 4.95 19.30
C VAL A 132 -6.01 4.28 20.28
N GLY A 133 -6.12 2.96 20.39
CA GLY A 133 -5.24 2.13 21.21
C GLY A 133 -4.41 1.20 20.35
N LEU A 134 -3.22 0.87 20.83
CA LEU A 134 -2.47 -0.29 20.34
C LEU A 134 -2.86 -1.49 21.20
N SER A 135 -3.34 -2.55 20.56
CA SER A 135 -3.66 -3.80 21.24
C SER A 135 -2.39 -4.61 21.47
N TYR A 136 -2.01 -4.78 22.74
CA TYR A 136 -0.99 -5.73 23.16
C TYR A 136 -1.68 -6.88 23.89
N ARG A 137 -1.45 -8.13 23.46
CA ARG A 137 -1.84 -9.33 24.22
C ARG A 137 -0.64 -9.79 25.03
N ASP A 138 -0.46 -9.22 26.21
CA ASP A 138 0.35 -9.85 27.25
C ASP A 138 -0.51 -10.93 27.92
N ARG A 139 -0.21 -12.21 27.66
CA ARG A 139 -0.48 -13.25 28.65
C ARG A 139 0.79 -13.37 29.48
N PHE A 140 0.72 -12.95 30.75
CA PHE A 140 1.64 -13.41 31.79
C PHE A 140 1.33 -14.86 32.14
#